data_AF-A7ILH2-F1
#
_entry.id   AF-A7ILH2-F1
#
_cell.length_a   1.000
_cell.length_b   1.000
_cell.length_c   1.000
_cell.angle_alpha   90.00
_cell.angle_beta   90.00
_cell.angle_gamma   90.00
#
_symmetry.space_group_name_H-M   'P 1'
#
loop_
_entity.id
_entity.type
_entity.pdbx_description
1 polymer ?
#
loop_
_entity_poly.entity_id
_entity_poly.type
_entity_poly.pdbx_seq_one_letter_code
_entity_poly.pdbx_strand_id
1 'polypeptide(L)'
;MPLLDVSDVLLDPDFADTITVYRQAVTVGDDGRAVRTETTIATGAVITPDKFSTLQRLAEGSNVSETITVTTQFRLTSSTDGYDADEILWNGKRYVVIAVGDCTRYGAGFIEASASLKGMSPP
;
A
#
# COMPACT_ATOMS: atom_id res chain seq x y z
N MET A 1 19.67 9.51 -16.41
CA MET A 1 19.52 8.33 -15.53
C MET A 1 20.38 8.59 -14.31
N PRO A 2 19.85 8.43 -13.10
CA PRO A 2 20.70 8.41 -11.89
C PRO A 2 21.73 7.29 -12.03
N LEU A 3 22.97 7.53 -11.59
CA LEU A 3 24.07 6.55 -11.67
C LEU A 3 24.28 5.77 -10.37
N LEU A 4 23.74 6.26 -9.25
CA LEU A 4 23.81 5.57 -7.97
C LEU A 4 22.71 4.51 -7.92
N ASP A 5 23.12 3.26 -7.85
CA ASP A 5 22.23 2.15 -7.54
C ASP A 5 22.16 2.00 -6.01
N VAL A 6 20.97 2.07 -5.45
CA VAL A 6 20.69 1.90 -4.02
C VAL A 6 19.85 0.65 -3.75
N SER A 7 19.73 -0.23 -4.75
CA SER A 7 18.91 -1.44 -4.64
C SER A 7 19.41 -2.38 -3.55
N ASP A 8 20.72 -2.42 -3.30
CA ASP A 8 21.33 -3.20 -2.22
C ASP A 8 20.82 -2.77 -0.85
N VAL A 9 20.80 -1.46 -0.58
CA VAL A 9 20.32 -0.88 0.69
C VAL A 9 18.80 -1.04 0.81
N LEU A 10 18.04 -0.79 -0.27
CA LEU A 10 16.58 -0.87 -0.23
C LEU A 10 16.03 -2.30 -0.13
N LEU A 11 16.86 -3.32 -0.40
CA LEU A 11 16.51 -4.73 -0.27
C LEU A 11 17.18 -5.41 0.92
N ASP A 12 18.03 -4.69 1.66
CA ASP A 12 18.69 -5.21 2.86
C ASP A 12 17.65 -5.45 3.97
N PRO A 13 17.53 -6.67 4.51
CA PRO A 13 16.62 -6.98 5.63
C PRO A 13 16.91 -6.18 6.91
N ASP A 14 18.11 -5.61 7.07
CA ASP A 14 18.43 -4.72 8.20
C ASP A 14 17.85 -3.30 8.03
N PHE A 15 17.37 -2.97 6.83
CA PHE A 15 16.76 -1.67 6.51
C PHE A 15 15.29 -1.78 6.08
N ALA A 16 14.96 -2.74 5.23
CA ALA A 16 13.60 -2.98 4.74
C ALA A 16 12.78 -3.83 5.73
N ASP A 17 11.49 -3.52 5.84
CA ASP A 17 10.55 -4.32 6.62
C ASP A 17 9.83 -5.33 5.71
N THR A 18 9.23 -6.36 6.32
CA THR A 18 8.34 -7.29 5.63
C THR A 18 6.88 -6.85 5.82
N ILE A 19 6.22 -6.53 4.71
CA ILE A 19 4.80 -6.20 4.69
C ILE A 19 3.97 -7.35 4.11
N THR A 20 2.70 -7.40 4.49
CA THR A 20 1.72 -8.28 3.85
C THR A 20 0.77 -7.46 2.99
N VAL A 21 0.69 -7.77 1.71
CA VAL A 21 -0.22 -7.15 0.75
C VAL A 21 -1.43 -8.06 0.56
N TYR A 22 -2.63 -7.49 0.66
CA TYR A 22 -3.89 -8.11 0.28
C TYR A 22 -4.35 -7.51 -1.04
N ARG A 23 -4.41 -8.34 -2.07
CA ARG A 23 -4.89 -7.96 -3.40
C ARG A 23 -6.23 -8.60 -3.66
N GLN A 24 -7.22 -7.81 -4.04
CA GLN A 24 -8.56 -8.31 -4.35
C GLN A 24 -8.80 -8.25 -5.85
N ALA A 25 -8.92 -9.42 -6.49
CA ALA A 25 -9.38 -9.53 -7.87
C ALA A 25 -10.89 -9.39 -7.91
N VAL A 26 -11.40 -8.52 -8.77
CA VAL A 26 -12.82 -8.22 -8.94
C VAL A 26 -13.31 -8.78 -10.26
N THR A 27 -14.26 -9.69 -10.20
CA THR A 27 -14.95 -10.25 -11.38
C THR A 27 -16.44 -9.96 -11.31
N VAL A 28 -17.11 -9.96 -12.46
CA VAL A 28 -18.57 -9.89 -12.53
C VAL A 28 -19.12 -11.31 -12.39
N GLY A 29 -19.90 -11.54 -11.34
CA GLY A 29 -20.59 -12.81 -11.12
C GLY A 29 -21.81 -12.99 -12.02
N ASP A 30 -22.37 -14.20 -12.02
CA ASP A 30 -23.51 -14.58 -12.87
C ASP A 30 -24.79 -13.78 -12.59
N ASP A 31 -24.90 -13.17 -11.40
CA ASP A 31 -26.00 -12.28 -11.00
C ASP A 31 -25.71 -10.79 -11.31
N GLY A 32 -24.62 -10.50 -12.02
CA GLY A 32 -24.17 -9.16 -12.34
C GLY A 32 -23.51 -8.41 -11.17
N ARG A 33 -23.29 -9.05 -10.01
CA ARG A 33 -22.61 -8.43 -8.87
C ARG A 33 -21.11 -8.68 -8.89
N ALA A 34 -20.35 -7.76 -8.28
CA ALA A 34 -18.92 -7.91 -8.11
C ALA A 34 -18.58 -9.04 -7.12
N VAL A 35 -17.79 -10.02 -7.56
CA VAL A 35 -17.19 -11.07 -6.75
C VAL A 35 -15.73 -10.71 -6.50
N ARG A 36 -15.31 -10.73 -5.23
CA ARG A 36 -13.94 -10.41 -4.81
C ARG A 36 -13.21 -11.67 -4.38
N THR A 37 -12.02 -11.89 -4.94
CA THR A 37 -11.12 -12.97 -4.53
C THR A 37 -9.84 -12.35 -3.98
N GLU A 38 -9.58 -12.55 -2.69
CA GLU A 38 -8.40 -12.01 -2.02
C GLU A 38 -7.19 -12.94 -2.16
N THR A 39 -6.03 -12.38 -2.47
CA THR A 39 -4.72 -13.04 -2.45
C THR A 39 -3.81 -12.32 -1.47
N THR A 40 -3.13 -13.09 -0.61
CA THR A 40 -2.19 -12.57 0.39
C THR A 40 -0.76 -12.79 -0.07
N ILE A 41 0.05 -11.74 -0.07
CA ILE A 41 1.42 -11.75 -0.60
C ILE A 41 2.36 -11.07 0.40
N ALA A 42 3.41 -11.77 0.83
CA ALA A 42 4.48 -11.16 1.64
C ALA A 42 5.56 -10.56 0.74
N THR A 43 6.00 -9.34 1.03
CA THR A 43 7.07 -8.66 0.27
C THR A 43 7.86 -7.71 1.15
N GLY A 44 9.11 -7.43 0.76
CA GLY A 44 9.94 -6.39 1.38
C GLY A 44 9.51 -4.99 0.94
N ALA A 45 9.55 -4.04 1.87
CA ALA A 45 9.31 -2.63 1.61
C ALA A 45 10.00 -1.74 2.65
N VAL A 46 10.44 -0.55 2.21
CA VAL A 46 10.85 0.52 3.11
C VAL A 46 9.63 1.40 3.38
N ILE A 47 9.27 1.55 4.65
CA ILE A 47 8.08 2.30 5.07
C ILE A 47 8.52 3.60 5.74
N THR A 48 8.04 4.72 5.21
CA THR A 48 8.21 6.03 5.81
C THR A 48 6.85 6.56 6.25
N PRO A 49 6.55 6.65 7.55
CA PRO A 49 5.33 7.29 8.01
C PRO A 49 5.38 8.78 7.71
N ASP A 50 4.26 9.35 7.26
CA ASP A 50 4.16 10.80 7.13
C ASP A 50 4.22 11.45 8.51
N LYS A 51 4.87 12.62 8.58
CA LYS A 51 5.24 13.30 9.84
C LYS A 51 4.06 13.61 10.77
N PHE A 52 2.83 13.62 10.27
CA PHE A 52 1.66 14.08 11.01
C PHE A 52 0.50 13.09 10.87
N SER A 53 0.18 12.37 11.94
CA SER A 53 -1.15 11.78 12.11
C SER A 53 -2.13 12.92 12.42
N THR A 54 -3.15 13.10 11.61
CA THR A 54 -4.14 14.16 11.83
C THR A 54 -5.38 13.55 12.49
N LEU A 55 -5.70 14.02 13.69
CA LEU A 55 -6.99 13.73 14.32
C LEU A 55 -8.05 14.62 13.69
N GLN A 56 -8.91 14.02 12.87
CA GLN A 56 -10.03 14.71 12.27
C GLN A 56 -11.29 14.46 13.10
N ARG A 57 -11.78 15.50 13.80
CA ARG A 57 -13.08 15.49 14.47
C ARG A 57 -14.17 15.82 13.46
N LEU A 58 -14.93 14.83 13.04
CA LEU A 58 -16.16 15.00 12.27
C LEU A 58 -17.36 14.98 13.21
N ALA A 59 -18.51 15.50 12.75
CA ALA A 59 -19.76 15.46 13.52
C ALA A 59 -20.18 14.01 13.89
N GLU A 60 -19.70 13.04 13.12
CA GLU A 60 -20.03 11.62 13.21
C GLU A 60 -19.00 10.82 14.05
N GLY A 61 -17.90 11.44 14.47
CA GLY A 61 -16.83 10.79 15.24
C GLY A 61 -15.44 11.38 15.02
N SER A 62 -14.46 10.94 15.82
CA SER A 62 -13.04 11.26 15.59
C SER A 62 -12.40 10.19 14.71
N ASN A 63 -11.85 10.58 13.57
CA ASN A 63 -11.06 9.71 12.69
C ASN A 63 -9.58 10.05 12.82
N VAL A 64 -8.75 9.01 12.96
CA VAL A 64 -7.29 9.16 12.84
C VAL A 64 -6.93 8.97 11.38
N SER A 65 -6.43 10.02 10.74
CA SER A 65 -5.83 9.90 9.42
C SER A 65 -4.33 9.73 9.59
N GLU A 66 -3.81 8.58 9.18
CA GLU A 66 -2.37 8.31 9.07
C GLU A 66 -2.09 7.89 7.63
N THR A 67 -1.00 8.40 7.08
CA THR A 67 -0.52 8.02 5.74
C THR A 67 0.91 7.49 5.87
N ILE A 68 1.23 6.50 5.07
CA ILE A 68 2.57 5.96 4.92
C ILE A 68 3.00 6.06 3.45
N THR A 69 4.27 6.34 3.25
CA THR A 69 4.94 6.18 1.96
C THR A 69 5.65 4.83 1.95
N VAL A 70 5.42 4.05 0.89
CA VAL A 70 5.89 2.68 0.74
C VAL A 70 6.78 2.59 -0.49
N THR A 71 8.06 2.32 -0.29
CA THR A 71 9.01 2.08 -1.38
C THR A 71 9.26 0.58 -1.51
N THR A 72 8.94 -0.02 -2.65
CA THR A 72 9.08 -1.47 -2.88
C THR A 72 9.28 -1.80 -4.36
N GLN A 73 9.80 -2.99 -4.65
CA GLN A 73 9.80 -3.55 -6.01
C GLN A 73 8.45 -4.20 -6.35
N PHE A 74 7.65 -4.57 -5.36
CA PHE A 74 6.32 -5.13 -5.59
C PHE A 74 5.42 -4.08 -6.24
N ARG A 75 4.75 -4.43 -7.34
CA ARG A 75 3.89 -3.50 -8.08
C ARG A 75 2.56 -3.34 -7.36
N LEU A 76 2.54 -2.45 -6.37
CA LEU A 76 1.31 -2.02 -5.71
C LEU A 76 0.38 -1.31 -6.70
N THR A 77 -0.92 -1.38 -6.45
CA THR A 77 -1.95 -0.69 -7.23
C THR A 77 -2.90 0.10 -6.34
N SER A 78 -3.23 1.33 -6.74
CA SER A 78 -4.28 2.14 -6.11
C SER A 78 -5.69 1.85 -6.65
N SER A 79 -5.78 1.07 -7.73
CA SER A 79 -6.95 0.51 -8.40
C SER A 79 -6.57 0.32 -9.87
N THR A 80 -6.94 -0.81 -10.47
CA THR A 80 -6.79 -1.06 -11.91
C THR A 80 -7.93 -1.96 -12.40
N ASP A 81 -8.10 -2.10 -13.71
CA ASP A 81 -9.16 -2.95 -14.25
C ASP A 81 -9.02 -4.39 -13.71
N GLY A 82 -10.07 -4.86 -13.03
CA GLY A 82 -10.11 -6.20 -12.42
C GLY A 82 -9.47 -6.31 -11.04
N TYR A 83 -8.97 -5.22 -10.44
CA TYR A 83 -8.46 -5.23 -9.06
C TYR A 83 -8.89 -3.99 -8.27
N ASP A 84 -9.31 -4.21 -7.03
CA ASP A 84 -9.43 -3.13 -6.05
C ASP A 84 -8.04 -2.64 -5.63
N ALA A 85 -7.99 -1.51 -4.92
CA ALA A 85 -6.75 -1.00 -4.33
C ALA A 85 -6.12 -2.04 -3.40
N ASP A 86 -4.80 -2.17 -3.42
CA ASP A 86 -4.12 -3.07 -2.49
C ASP A 86 -4.26 -2.57 -1.05
N GLU A 87 -4.39 -3.51 -0.12
CA GLU A 87 -4.27 -3.24 1.31
C GLU A 87 -2.94 -3.76 1.84
N ILE A 88 -2.26 -2.96 2.65
CA ILE A 88 -0.96 -3.28 3.24
C ILE A 88 -1.15 -3.44 4.74
N LEU A 89 -0.82 -4.61 5.27
CA LEU A 89 -0.66 -4.82 6.70
C LEU A 89 0.80 -4.56 7.08
N TRP A 90 0.98 -3.56 7.92
CA TRP A 90 2.27 -3.18 8.49
C TRP A 90 2.07 -2.75 9.95
N ASN A 91 2.94 -3.24 10.84
CA ASN A 91 2.89 -2.95 12.29
C ASN A 91 1.48 -3.13 12.91
N GLY A 92 0.76 -4.20 12.52
CA GLY A 92 -0.58 -4.51 13.01
C GLY A 92 -1.73 -3.64 12.48
N LYS A 93 -1.45 -2.68 11.59
CA LYS A 93 -2.45 -1.78 11.00
C LYS A 93 -2.61 -2.06 9.50
N ARG A 94 -3.84 -1.94 8.98
CA ARG A 94 -4.13 -2.03 7.54
C ARG A 94 -4.17 -0.64 6.91
N TYR A 95 -3.46 -0.46 5.82
CA TYR A 95 -3.41 0.76 5.01
C TYR A 95 -3.92 0.45 3.60
N VAL A 96 -4.74 1.31 3.02
CA VAL A 96 -5.21 1.18 1.63
C VAL A 96 -4.31 2.02 0.74
N VAL A 97 -3.79 1.46 -0.35
CA VAL A 97 -3.02 2.21 -1.34
C VAL A 97 -3.92 3.22 -2.04
N ILE A 98 -3.57 4.50 -1.97
CA ILE A 98 -4.35 5.61 -2.54
C ILE A 98 -3.69 6.25 -3.76
N ALA A 99 -2.37 6.10 -3.91
CA ALA A 99 -1.64 6.58 -5.07
C ALA A 99 -0.37 5.76 -5.29
N VAL A 100 0.04 5.62 -6.55
CA VAL A 100 1.29 4.97 -6.94
C VAL A 100 2.06 5.90 -7.88
N GLY A 101 3.28 6.23 -7.50
CA GLY A 101 4.25 6.96 -8.30
C GLY A 101 5.20 6.01 -9.03
N ASP A 102 5.56 6.37 -10.26
CA ASP A 102 6.55 5.65 -11.04
C ASP A 102 7.97 6.09 -10.65
N CYS A 103 8.68 5.20 -9.95
CA CYS A 103 10.08 5.37 -9.60
C CYS A 103 11.00 4.45 -10.41
N THR A 104 10.53 3.84 -11.51
CA THR A 104 11.31 2.89 -12.31
C THR A 104 12.58 3.48 -12.93
N ARG A 105 12.68 4.81 -13.00
CA ARG A 105 13.89 5.53 -13.44
C ARG A 105 15.02 5.51 -12.40
N TYR A 106 14.73 5.10 -11.16
CA TYR A 106 15.66 5.00 -10.03
C TYR A 106 15.85 3.51 -9.67
N GLY A 107 16.93 2.92 -10.17
CA GLY A 107 17.32 1.53 -9.83
C GLY A 107 16.48 0.42 -10.49
N ALA A 108 16.51 -0.78 -9.89
CA ALA A 108 15.99 -2.05 -10.42
C ALA A 108 14.44 -2.17 -10.46
N GLY A 109 13.73 -1.08 -10.79
CA GLY A 109 12.27 -1.06 -10.91
C GLY A 109 11.55 -0.95 -9.57
N PHE A 110 11.93 0.01 -8.73
CA PHE A 110 11.12 0.37 -7.56
C PHE A 110 9.90 1.20 -7.95
N ILE A 111 8.88 1.18 -7.10
CA ILE A 111 7.78 2.14 -7.09
C ILE A 111 7.73 2.81 -5.72
N GLU A 112 7.05 3.95 -5.68
CA GLU A 112 6.65 4.60 -4.43
C GLU A 112 5.13 4.64 -4.39
N ALA A 113 4.54 4.19 -3.29
CA ALA A 113 3.10 4.23 -3.10
C ALA A 113 2.76 5.04 -1.85
N SER A 114 1.67 5.80 -1.91
CA SER A 114 1.06 6.43 -0.74
C SER A 114 -0.11 5.56 -0.30
N ALA A 115 -0.18 5.23 1.00
CA ALA A 115 -1.25 4.43 1.57
C ALA A 115 -1.82 5.06 2.84
N SER A 116 -3.15 5.13 2.95
CA SER A 116 -3.86 5.71 4.09
C SER A 116 -4.40 4.63 5.01
N LEU A 117 -4.37 4.89 6.32
CA LEU A 117 -4.93 3.98 7.33
C LEU A 117 -6.38 3.64 7.01
N LYS A 118 -6.67 2.36 6.88
CA LYS A 118 -8.04 1.88 6.68
C LYS A 118 -8.80 2.13 7.98
N GLY A 119 -9.79 3.02 7.92
CA GLY A 119 -10.69 3.25 9.06
C GLY A 119 -11.27 1.92 9.53
N MET A 120 -11.25 1.69 10.85
CA MET A 120 -11.96 0.57 11.45
C MET A 120 -13.45 0.77 11.12
N SER A 121 -14.02 -0.14 10.33
CA SER A 121 -15.49 -0.21 10.23
C SER A 121 -16.01 -0.50 11.64
N PRO A 122 -16.96 0.28 12.18
CA PRO A 122 -17.56 -0.05 13.46
C PRO A 122 -18.25 -1.42 13.36
N PRO A 123 -18.23 -2.22 14.45
CA PRO A 123 -18.84 -3.55 14.48
C PRO A 123 -20.35 -3.53 14.21
#